data_AF-A0A3N5R098-F1
#
_entry.id   AF-A0A3N5R098-F1
#
_cell.length_a   1.000
_cell.length_b   1.000
_cell.length_c   1.000
_cell.angle_alpha   90.00
_cell.angle_beta   90.00
_cell.angle_gamma   90.00
#
_symmetry.space_group_name_H-M   'P 1'
#
loop_
_entity.id
_entity.type
_entity.pdbx_description
1 polymer ?
#
loop_
_entity_poly.entity_id
_entity_poly.type
_entity_poly.pdbx_seq_one_letter_code
_entity_poly.pdbx_strand_id
1 'polypeptide(L)'
;MQRSNSIMMTVVLSVIIFLVHGASLRAQHDVDVNAGAGVSISTLLGTMSPIPGIPSPGPLTFTPQGSSTLPLFQLGVDLPIVSLFRFGGRLGYTSYQFDLSANENLPIATEGGEIYPATIRHDLSMSYSAVILEPYIRAEPLPWLGAQIGIPLYIPASTDYVQTQQFVDPPGLPFADGSTTQVTGSGQIPGMAAIVPGISIQADGLFPMLPDRTLMLNPFVGIATQISSWNTGTAIRTLTFNVGVGVRYRYTAPPPPPEPIRDTTVYRDTIVILSQRISNEVVELMTTTNDESRSGDTINVTIRQRYQR
;
A
#
# COMPACT_ATOMS: atom_id res chain seq x y z
N MET A 1 -25.26 3.32 -7.90
CA MET A 1 -24.79 1.93 -7.72
C MET A 1 -23.82 1.41 -8.78
N GLN A 2 -23.87 1.84 -10.05
CA GLN A 2 -23.06 1.23 -11.14
C GLN A 2 -21.54 1.55 -11.15
N ARG A 3 -21.08 2.61 -10.45
CA ARG A 3 -19.66 3.02 -10.44
C ARG A 3 -18.76 2.20 -9.51
N SER A 4 -19.30 1.65 -8.40
CA SER A 4 -18.53 0.88 -7.41
C SER A 4 -17.94 -0.41 -8.02
N ASN A 5 -18.71 -1.10 -8.86
CA ASN A 5 -18.27 -2.35 -9.48
C ASN A 5 -17.10 -2.14 -10.46
N SER A 6 -17.00 -0.97 -11.12
CA SER A 6 -15.90 -0.73 -12.08
C SER A 6 -14.55 -0.51 -11.40
N ILE A 7 -14.55 0.09 -10.20
CA ILE A 7 -13.32 0.34 -9.43
C ILE A 7 -12.81 -0.98 -8.84
N MET A 8 -13.71 -1.78 -8.25
CA MET A 8 -13.35 -3.10 -7.72
C MET A 8 -12.81 -4.02 -8.82
N MET A 9 -13.42 -4.00 -10.00
CA MET A 9 -12.95 -4.77 -11.16
C MET A 9 -11.57 -4.30 -11.65
N THR A 10 -11.28 -3.00 -11.61
CA THR A 10 -9.98 -2.44 -12.02
C THR A 10 -8.87 -2.78 -11.02
N VAL A 11 -9.16 -2.76 -9.71
CA VAL A 11 -8.22 -3.17 -8.66
C VAL A 11 -7.90 -4.66 -8.77
N VAL A 12 -8.93 -5.51 -8.93
CA VAL A 12 -8.74 -6.95 -9.13
C VAL A 12 -7.93 -7.22 -10.40
N LEU A 13 -8.22 -6.54 -11.50
CA LEU A 13 -7.46 -6.68 -12.74
C LEU A 13 -5.99 -6.24 -12.56
N SER A 14 -5.74 -5.18 -11.81
CA SER A 14 -4.37 -4.69 -11.52
C SER A 14 -3.59 -5.67 -10.64
N VAL A 15 -4.24 -6.29 -9.66
CA VAL A 15 -3.66 -7.36 -8.83
C VAL A 15 -3.36 -8.60 -9.67
N ILE A 16 -4.26 -8.98 -10.57
CA ILE A 16 -4.04 -10.10 -11.51
C ILE A 16 -2.88 -9.78 -12.46
N ILE A 17 -2.82 -8.58 -13.03
CA ILE A 17 -1.69 -8.15 -13.87
C ILE A 17 -0.38 -8.21 -13.08
N PHE A 18 -0.37 -7.75 -11.84
CA PHE A 18 0.81 -7.80 -10.97
C PHE A 18 1.22 -9.25 -10.64
N LEU A 19 0.26 -10.14 -10.35
CA LEU A 19 0.50 -11.57 -10.13
C LEU A 19 1.02 -12.29 -11.39
N VAL A 20 0.47 -11.95 -12.56
CA VAL A 20 0.86 -12.51 -13.86
C VAL A 20 2.26 -12.04 -14.28
N HIS A 21 2.61 -10.78 -14.04
CA HIS A 21 3.97 -10.26 -14.28
C HIS A 21 4.97 -10.70 -13.21
N GLY A 22 4.51 -11.17 -12.05
CA GLY A 22 5.34 -11.71 -10.98
C GLY A 22 6.25 -12.87 -11.43
N ALA A 23 5.82 -13.68 -12.40
CA ALA A 23 6.66 -14.74 -12.96
C ALA A 23 7.92 -14.21 -13.66
N SER A 24 7.83 -13.07 -14.35
CA SER A 24 8.97 -12.43 -15.01
C SER A 24 9.92 -11.73 -14.03
N LEU A 25 9.39 -11.12 -12.96
CA LEU A 25 10.19 -10.53 -11.88
C LEU A 25 10.94 -11.61 -11.07
N ARG A 26 10.30 -12.74 -10.79
CA ARG A 26 10.91 -13.89 -10.10
C ARG A 26 12.07 -14.50 -10.89
N ALA A 27 12.08 -14.39 -12.21
CA ALA A 27 13.16 -14.98 -13.00
C ALA A 27 14.50 -14.26 -12.84
N GLN A 28 14.51 -13.03 -12.32
CA GLN A 28 15.71 -12.16 -12.33
C GLN A 28 16.06 -11.56 -10.96
N HIS A 29 15.12 -11.50 -10.02
CA HIS A 29 15.31 -10.84 -8.73
C HIS A 29 14.76 -11.67 -7.57
N ASP A 30 15.37 -11.52 -6.40
CA ASP A 30 14.78 -12.04 -5.16
C ASP A 30 13.47 -11.29 -4.90
N VAL A 31 12.43 -12.03 -4.49
CA VAL A 31 11.11 -11.47 -4.21
C VAL A 31 10.62 -12.03 -2.89
N ASP A 32 10.24 -11.16 -1.96
CA ASP A 32 9.51 -11.61 -0.78
C ASP A 32 8.01 -11.37 -1.00
N VAL A 33 7.18 -12.36 -0.69
CA VAL A 33 5.71 -12.23 -0.66
C VAL A 33 5.27 -12.35 0.80
N ASN A 34 4.38 -11.47 1.25
CA ASN A 34 3.87 -11.51 2.61
C ASN A 34 2.34 -11.51 2.64
N ALA A 35 1.79 -12.16 3.66
CA ALA A 35 0.37 -12.13 3.97
C ALA A 35 0.22 -12.01 5.49
N GLY A 36 -0.72 -11.21 5.97
CA GLY A 36 -0.92 -11.01 7.39
C GLY A 36 -2.33 -10.64 7.76
N ALA A 37 -2.67 -10.91 9.02
CA ALA A 37 -3.92 -10.55 9.63
C ALA A 37 -3.66 -9.94 11.01
N GLY A 38 -4.57 -9.10 11.47
CA GLY A 38 -4.41 -8.41 12.75
C GLY A 38 -5.62 -7.58 13.11
N VAL A 39 -5.37 -6.59 13.94
CA VAL A 39 -6.37 -5.66 14.47
C VAL A 39 -5.86 -4.24 14.27
N SER A 40 -6.76 -3.37 13.82
CA SER A 40 -6.59 -1.93 13.73
C SER A 40 -7.41 -1.27 14.83
N ILE A 41 -6.73 -0.53 15.71
CA ILE A 41 -7.31 0.33 16.72
C ILE A 41 -7.26 1.76 16.18
N SER A 42 -8.40 2.36 15.90
CA SER A 42 -8.47 3.69 15.28
C SER A 42 -9.25 4.67 16.14
N THR A 43 -8.82 5.92 16.17
CA THR A 43 -9.57 7.01 16.80
C THR A 43 -9.71 8.18 15.83
N LEU A 44 -10.79 8.95 15.96
CA LEU A 44 -10.97 10.19 15.23
C LEU A 44 -10.15 11.31 15.88
N LEU A 45 -9.54 12.14 15.05
CA LEU A 45 -8.80 13.31 15.49
C LEU A 45 -9.71 14.54 15.50
N GLY A 46 -10.03 15.04 16.69
CA GLY A 46 -10.78 16.27 16.90
C GLY A 46 -12.30 16.12 16.89
N THR A 47 -12.99 17.24 16.79
CA THR A 47 -14.45 17.32 16.67
C THR A 47 -14.86 17.51 15.21
N MET A 48 -16.12 17.21 14.89
CA MET A 48 -16.65 17.40 13.54
C MET A 48 -17.96 18.20 13.53
N SER A 49 -18.10 19.05 12.52
CA SER A 49 -19.39 19.62 12.15
C SER A 49 -20.30 18.55 11.54
N PRO A 50 -21.61 18.78 11.43
CA PRO A 50 -22.52 17.85 10.80
C PRO A 50 -22.09 17.57 9.37
N ILE A 51 -22.25 16.32 8.93
CA ILE A 51 -21.88 15.92 7.57
C ILE A 51 -22.85 16.56 6.59
N PRO A 52 -22.37 17.34 5.60
CA PRO A 52 -23.25 17.94 4.60
C PRO A 52 -24.08 16.88 3.87
N GLY A 53 -25.41 17.02 3.91
CA GLY A 53 -26.34 16.06 3.32
C GLY A 53 -27.01 15.12 4.32
N ILE A 54 -26.56 15.12 5.58
CA ILE A 54 -27.28 14.49 6.70
C ILE A 54 -28.07 15.59 7.44
N PRO A 55 -29.41 15.48 7.58
CA PRO A 55 -30.20 16.47 8.30
C PRO A 55 -29.70 16.64 9.75
N SER A 56 -29.32 17.86 10.10
CA SER A 56 -28.90 18.23 11.44
C SER A 56 -29.46 19.60 11.80
N PRO A 57 -30.11 19.76 12.96
CA PRO A 57 -30.65 21.03 13.39
C PRO A 57 -29.50 21.96 13.85
N GLY A 58 -29.16 22.93 13.01
CA GLY A 58 -28.20 23.98 13.34
C GLY A 58 -26.74 23.52 13.44
N PRO A 59 -25.85 24.39 13.98
CA PRO A 59 -24.43 24.10 14.09
C PRO A 59 -24.15 23.17 15.28
N LEU A 60 -24.31 21.85 15.10
CA LEU A 60 -23.86 20.87 16.08
C LEU A 60 -22.34 20.66 16.01
N THR A 61 -21.73 20.31 17.15
CA THR A 61 -20.33 19.87 17.19
C THR A 61 -20.29 18.46 17.76
N PHE A 62 -20.04 17.49 16.88
CA PHE A 62 -19.93 16.09 17.24
C PHE A 62 -18.55 15.79 17.81
N THR A 63 -18.54 15.12 18.97
CA THR A 63 -17.34 14.69 19.67
C THR A 63 -17.24 13.16 19.60
N PRO A 64 -16.10 12.59 19.22
CA PRO A 64 -15.90 11.14 19.17
C PRO A 64 -16.11 10.47 20.53
N GLN A 65 -16.81 9.35 20.53
CA GLN A 65 -17.06 8.49 21.68
C GLN A 65 -16.20 7.22 21.55
N GLY A 66 -14.97 7.27 22.06
CA GLY A 66 -14.08 6.11 22.11
C GLY A 66 -13.27 5.84 20.84
N SER A 67 -12.87 4.57 20.67
CA SER A 67 -12.04 4.09 19.56
C SER A 67 -12.70 2.91 18.84
N SER A 68 -12.39 2.78 17.56
CA SER A 68 -12.75 1.64 16.73
C SER A 68 -11.71 0.53 16.87
N THR A 69 -12.13 -0.72 17.01
CA THR A 69 -11.22 -1.88 17.00
C THR A 69 -11.75 -2.91 16.01
N LEU A 70 -11.10 -3.04 14.85
CA LEU A 70 -11.60 -3.84 13.74
C LEU A 70 -10.51 -4.67 13.07
N PRO A 71 -10.86 -5.78 12.38
CA PRO A 71 -9.89 -6.63 11.71
C PRO A 71 -9.09 -5.91 10.62
N LEU A 72 -7.85 -6.33 10.46
CA LEU A 72 -6.93 -5.91 9.41
C LEU A 72 -6.45 -7.12 8.63
N PHE A 73 -6.46 -7.02 7.30
CA PHE A 73 -5.84 -8.00 6.42
C PHE A 73 -4.89 -7.31 5.46
N GLN A 74 -3.75 -7.92 5.18
CA GLN A 74 -2.76 -7.38 4.24
C GLN A 74 -2.08 -8.49 3.42
N LEU A 75 -1.80 -8.19 2.17
CA LEU A 75 -1.00 -8.98 1.24
C LEU A 75 0.02 -8.05 0.59
N GLY A 76 1.29 -8.41 0.65
CA GLY A 76 2.37 -7.55 0.17
C GLY A 76 3.44 -8.29 -0.60
N VAL A 77 4.27 -7.49 -1.25
CA VAL A 77 5.42 -7.92 -2.04
C VAL A 77 6.57 -6.97 -1.78
N ASP A 78 7.78 -7.49 -1.69
CA ASP A 78 9.00 -6.71 -1.54
C ASP A 78 10.04 -7.12 -2.58
N LEU A 79 10.69 -6.11 -3.15
CA LEU A 79 11.80 -6.23 -4.07
C LEU A 79 13.05 -5.60 -3.44
N PRO A 80 14.20 -6.28 -3.41
CA PRO A 80 15.44 -5.68 -2.94
C PRO A 80 15.89 -4.58 -3.90
N ILE A 81 16.27 -3.42 -3.36
CA ILE A 81 16.91 -2.36 -4.13
C ILE A 81 18.42 -2.38 -3.87
N VAL A 82 18.78 -2.39 -2.59
CA VAL A 82 20.15 -2.50 -2.07
C VAL A 82 20.14 -3.39 -0.83
N SER A 83 21.31 -3.79 -0.34
CA SER A 83 21.43 -4.77 0.76
C SER A 83 20.58 -4.46 2.01
N LEU A 84 20.37 -3.17 2.32
CA LEU A 84 19.60 -2.73 3.48
C LEU A 84 18.15 -2.35 3.18
N PHE A 85 17.82 -2.02 1.92
CA PHE A 85 16.54 -1.41 1.56
C PHE A 85 15.79 -2.24 0.52
N ARG A 86 14.49 -2.38 0.76
CA ARG A 86 13.53 -3.01 -0.15
C ARG A 86 12.45 -2.00 -0.51
N PHE A 87 11.98 -2.06 -1.76
CA PHE A 87 10.77 -1.38 -2.18
C PHE A 87 9.64 -2.40 -2.19
N GLY A 88 8.50 -2.02 -1.62
CA GLY A 88 7.37 -2.92 -1.53
C GLY A 88 6.05 -2.24 -1.83
N GLY A 89 5.06 -3.08 -2.05
CA GLY A 89 3.67 -2.68 -2.17
C GLY A 89 2.81 -3.64 -1.36
N ARG A 90 1.80 -3.12 -0.65
CA ARG A 90 0.78 -3.94 0.01
C ARG A 90 -0.62 -3.55 -0.41
N LEU A 91 -1.45 -4.56 -0.55
CA LEU A 91 -2.90 -4.47 -0.63
C LEU A 91 -3.46 -4.85 0.74
N GLY A 92 -4.32 -4.01 1.30
CA GLY A 92 -4.97 -4.26 2.57
C GLY A 92 -6.47 -4.09 2.50
N TYR A 93 -7.15 -4.61 3.53
CA TYR A 93 -8.55 -4.35 3.79
C TYR A 93 -8.73 -4.08 5.28
N THR A 94 -9.50 -3.04 5.60
CA THR A 94 -9.85 -2.70 6.96
C THR A 94 -11.25 -2.09 7.02
N SER A 95 -11.81 -2.10 8.22
CA SER A 95 -13.06 -1.42 8.53
C SER A 95 -12.85 -0.43 9.67
N TYR A 96 -13.70 0.58 9.70
CA TYR A 96 -13.77 1.61 10.70
C TYR A 96 -15.21 1.73 11.19
N GLN A 97 -15.35 1.97 12.49
CA GLN A 97 -16.61 2.25 13.15
C GLN A 97 -16.37 3.32 14.21
N PHE A 98 -17.06 4.44 14.08
CA PHE A 98 -16.94 5.57 15.00
C PHE A 98 -18.31 6.01 15.44
N ASP A 99 -18.48 6.11 16.75
CA ASP A 99 -19.65 6.71 17.36
C ASP A 99 -19.28 8.14 17.80
N LEU A 100 -20.16 9.09 17.51
CA LEU A 100 -20.01 10.48 17.93
C LEU A 100 -21.28 10.97 18.57
N SER A 101 -21.16 11.96 19.45
CA SER A 101 -22.31 12.62 20.05
C SER A 101 -22.20 14.13 20.03
N ALA A 102 -23.34 14.79 19.91
CA ALA A 102 -23.49 16.23 20.03
C ALA A 102 -24.74 16.54 20.87
N ASN A 103 -24.69 17.60 21.68
CA ASN A 103 -25.86 18.07 22.41
C ASN A 103 -26.43 19.32 21.73
N GLU A 104 -27.74 19.39 21.67
CA GLU A 104 -28.53 20.51 21.20
C GLU A 104 -29.43 20.98 22.35
N ASN A 105 -29.49 22.29 22.59
CA ASN A 105 -30.43 22.87 23.55
C ASN A 105 -31.57 23.53 22.79
N LEU A 106 -32.81 23.12 23.06
CA LEU A 106 -33.98 23.66 22.40
C LEU A 106 -35.19 23.80 23.36
N PRO A 107 -36.00 24.86 23.21
CA PRO A 107 -37.21 25.01 24.00
C PRO A 107 -38.28 24.00 23.55
N ILE A 108 -38.84 23.27 24.51
CA ILE A 108 -40.03 22.43 24.31
C ILE A 108 -41.21 22.99 25.11
N ALA A 109 -42.43 22.78 24.62
CA ALA A 109 -43.63 23.05 25.40
C ALA A 109 -43.97 21.83 26.26
N THR A 110 -44.16 22.04 27.56
CA THR A 110 -44.66 21.00 28.47
C THR A 110 -46.19 20.87 28.37
N GLU A 111 -46.77 19.80 28.93
CA GLU A 111 -48.24 19.64 28.97
C GLU A 111 -48.96 20.80 29.68
N GLY A 112 -48.28 21.48 30.61
CA GLY A 112 -48.77 22.67 31.31
C GLY A 112 -48.67 23.97 30.50
N GLY A 113 -48.13 23.93 29.28
CA GLY A 113 -47.90 25.10 28.43
C GLY A 113 -46.67 25.92 28.82
N GLU A 114 -45.87 25.46 29.78
CA GLU A 114 -44.59 26.09 30.13
C GLU A 114 -43.53 25.76 29.07
N ILE A 115 -42.64 26.71 28.80
CA ILE A 115 -41.48 26.49 27.93
C ILE A 115 -40.33 25.96 28.79
N TYR A 116 -39.91 24.74 28.50
CA TYR A 116 -38.79 24.09 29.17
C TYR A 116 -37.57 24.04 28.23
N PRO A 117 -36.36 24.46 28.67
CA PRO A 117 -35.15 24.34 27.87
C PRO A 117 -34.65 22.89 27.90
N ALA A 118 -35.04 22.09 26.92
CA ALA A 118 -34.61 20.71 26.83
C ALA A 118 -33.22 20.57 26.20
N THR A 119 -32.51 19.52 26.61
CA THR A 119 -31.27 19.07 25.96
C THR A 119 -31.55 17.77 25.21
N ILE A 120 -31.28 17.78 23.91
CA ILE A 120 -31.34 16.61 23.03
C ILE A 120 -29.92 16.19 22.70
N ARG A 121 -29.59 14.92 22.93
CA ARG A 121 -28.36 14.31 22.44
C ARG A 121 -28.62 13.71 21.06
N HIS A 122 -27.76 14.08 20.12
CA HIS A 122 -27.65 13.49 18.78
C HIS A 122 -26.48 12.53 18.79
N ASP A 123 -26.74 11.27 18.48
CA ASP A 123 -25.73 10.22 18.36
C ASP A 123 -25.60 9.85 16.88
N LEU A 124 -24.37 9.88 16.37
CA LEU A 124 -24.02 9.55 14.98
C LEU A 124 -23.06 8.36 14.99
N SER A 125 -23.53 7.21 14.51
CA SER A 125 -22.70 6.04 14.27
C SER A 125 -22.32 6.00 12.80
N MET A 126 -21.02 6.00 12.50
CA MET A 126 -20.46 5.89 11.16
C MET A 126 -19.71 4.58 11.04
N SER A 127 -19.95 3.83 9.96
CA SER A 127 -19.19 2.66 9.60
C SER A 127 -18.68 2.78 8.18
N TYR A 128 -17.40 2.54 7.95
CA TYR A 128 -16.87 2.47 6.60
C TYR A 128 -15.77 1.44 6.47
N SER A 129 -15.70 0.78 5.32
CA SER A 129 -14.61 -0.12 4.97
C SER A 129 -13.77 0.47 3.85
N ALA A 130 -12.50 0.09 3.81
CA ALA A 130 -11.57 0.57 2.80
C ALA A 130 -10.64 -0.53 2.31
N VAL A 131 -10.42 -0.53 1.00
CA VAL A 131 -9.28 -1.21 0.39
C VAL A 131 -8.09 -0.27 0.48
N ILE A 132 -6.94 -0.79 0.88
CA ILE A 132 -5.71 -0.02 1.08
C ILE A 132 -4.73 -0.45 0.00
N LEU A 133 -4.24 0.49 -0.80
CA LEU A 133 -3.08 0.28 -1.66
C LEU A 133 -1.93 1.11 -1.10
N GLU A 134 -0.82 0.47 -0.75
CA GLU A 134 0.28 1.16 -0.09
C GLU A 134 1.63 0.77 -0.68
N PRO A 135 2.25 1.65 -1.48
CA PRO A 135 3.69 1.59 -1.70
C PRO A 135 4.44 1.96 -0.43
N TYR A 136 5.56 1.28 -0.17
CA TYR A 136 6.41 1.54 0.98
C TYR A 136 7.89 1.24 0.69
N ILE A 137 8.74 1.81 1.54
CA ILE A 137 10.17 1.48 1.63
C ILE A 137 10.38 0.74 2.94
N ARG A 138 11.08 -0.38 2.88
CA ARG A 138 11.44 -1.21 4.02
C ARG A 138 12.96 -1.18 4.22
N ALA A 139 13.39 -0.96 5.45
CA ALA A 139 14.77 -1.10 5.89
C ALA A 139 14.90 -2.34 6.80
N GLU A 140 16.00 -3.08 6.65
CA GLU A 140 16.28 -4.29 7.45
C GLU A 140 17.55 -4.10 8.29
N PRO A 141 17.52 -3.24 9.33
CA PRO A 141 18.71 -2.90 10.12
C PRO A 141 19.32 -4.11 10.83
N LEU A 142 18.51 -5.13 11.13
CA LEU A 142 18.95 -6.40 11.70
C LEU A 142 18.31 -7.55 10.91
N PRO A 143 18.93 -8.74 10.87
CA PRO A 143 18.36 -9.90 10.15
C PRO A 143 16.97 -10.34 10.63
N TRP A 144 16.55 -9.91 11.82
CA TRP A 144 15.28 -10.24 12.44
C TRP A 144 14.32 -9.04 12.55
N LEU A 145 14.73 -7.83 12.15
CA LEU A 145 13.93 -6.61 12.33
C LEU A 145 13.76 -5.87 11.00
N GLY A 146 12.51 -5.66 10.61
CA GLY A 146 12.11 -4.78 9.53
C GLY A 146 11.48 -3.50 10.06
N ALA A 147 11.77 -2.37 9.41
CA ALA A 147 11.08 -1.11 9.59
C ALA A 147 10.59 -0.61 8.24
N GLN A 148 9.40 -0.04 8.17
CA GLN A 148 8.72 0.36 6.95
C GLN A 148 8.15 1.76 7.09
N ILE A 149 8.24 2.54 6.02
CA ILE A 149 7.53 3.81 5.86
C ILE A 149 6.77 3.78 4.54
N GLY A 150 5.48 4.10 4.58
CA GLY A 150 4.58 3.94 3.45
C GLY A 150 3.59 5.08 3.26
N ILE A 151 2.97 5.07 2.08
CA ILE A 151 1.93 6.02 1.67
C ILE A 151 0.64 5.23 1.40
N PRO A 152 -0.17 4.93 2.42
CA PRO A 152 -1.44 4.24 2.21
C PRO A 152 -2.41 5.12 1.41
N LEU A 153 -3.01 4.53 0.39
CA LEU A 153 -4.13 5.07 -0.37
C LEU A 153 -5.38 4.28 0.02
N TYR A 154 -6.23 4.90 0.83
CA TYR A 154 -7.50 4.30 1.26
C TYR A 154 -8.57 4.58 0.21
N ILE A 155 -9.19 3.51 -0.29
CA ILE A 155 -10.28 3.55 -1.27
C ILE A 155 -11.54 3.04 -0.56
N PRO A 156 -12.52 3.90 -0.23
CA PRO A 156 -13.72 3.48 0.47
C PRO A 156 -14.51 2.45 -0.33
N ALA A 157 -14.91 1.36 0.32
CA ALA A 157 -15.69 0.27 -0.24
C ALA A 157 -17.14 0.27 0.27
N SER A 158 -17.35 0.56 1.55
CA SER A 158 -18.66 0.84 2.16
C SER A 158 -18.58 2.08 3.04
N THR A 159 -19.67 2.84 3.13
CA THR A 159 -19.72 4.12 3.85
C THR A 159 -21.12 4.34 4.38
N ASP A 160 -21.44 3.79 5.52
CA ASP A 160 -22.78 3.76 6.11
C ASP A 160 -22.83 4.63 7.37
N TYR A 161 -24.01 5.18 7.66
CA TYR A 161 -24.26 5.89 8.91
C TYR A 161 -25.67 5.63 9.44
N VAL A 162 -25.82 5.81 10.74
CA VAL A 162 -27.09 5.91 11.45
C VAL A 162 -27.01 7.09 12.42
N GLN A 163 -28.00 7.95 12.39
CA GLN A 163 -28.16 9.05 13.32
C GLN A 163 -29.42 8.85 14.15
N THR A 164 -29.28 9.01 15.45
CA THR A 164 -30.36 8.96 16.42
C THR A 164 -30.40 10.20 17.29
N GLN A 165 -31.55 10.50 17.86
CA GLN A 165 -31.71 11.56 18.85
C GLN A 165 -32.46 11.05 20.08
N GLN A 166 -32.14 11.62 21.24
CA GLN A 166 -32.75 11.30 22.52
C GLN A 166 -32.77 12.52 23.44
N PHE A 167 -33.88 12.74 24.16
CA PHE A 167 -33.93 13.70 25.26
C PHE A 167 -33.07 13.21 26.43
N VAL A 168 -32.05 13.99 26.77
CA VAL A 168 -31.22 13.76 27.96
C VAL A 168 -31.64 14.64 29.13
N ASP A 169 -32.30 15.77 28.84
CA ASP A 169 -32.91 16.65 29.84
C ASP A 169 -34.21 17.26 29.27
N PRO A 170 -35.40 16.99 29.86
CA PRO A 170 -35.65 16.03 30.91
C PRO A 170 -35.45 14.59 30.39
N PRO A 171 -34.89 13.68 31.21
CA PRO A 171 -34.66 12.31 30.79
C PRO A 171 -35.98 11.54 30.61
N GLY A 172 -36.03 10.70 29.58
CA GLY A 172 -37.15 9.77 29.38
C GLY A 172 -38.40 10.37 28.73
N LEU A 173 -38.34 11.63 28.28
CA LEU A 173 -39.40 12.18 27.43
C LEU A 173 -39.52 11.37 26.13
N PRO A 174 -40.73 10.90 25.77
CA PRO A 174 -40.95 10.24 24.50
C PRO A 174 -41.09 11.26 23.36
N PHE A 175 -40.72 10.85 22.16
CA PHE A 175 -41.06 11.54 20.92
C PHE A 175 -42.54 11.31 20.57
N ALA A 176 -43.02 11.98 19.51
CA ALA A 176 -44.41 11.89 19.06
C ALA A 176 -44.84 10.45 18.67
N ASP A 177 -43.88 9.57 18.36
CA ASP A 177 -44.10 8.15 18.07
C ASP A 177 -44.09 7.25 19.33
N GLY A 178 -43.91 7.83 20.51
CA GLY A 178 -43.82 7.13 21.79
C GLY A 178 -42.44 6.54 22.10
N SER A 179 -41.47 6.64 21.18
CA SER A 179 -40.10 6.15 21.42
C SER A 179 -39.31 7.13 22.29
N THR A 180 -38.34 6.64 23.06
CA THR A 180 -37.37 7.48 23.80
C THR A 180 -36.12 7.79 22.98
N THR A 181 -35.93 7.08 21.86
CA THR A 181 -34.85 7.27 20.91
C THR A 181 -35.42 7.20 19.51
N GLN A 182 -35.20 8.24 18.73
CA GLN A 182 -35.70 8.34 17.37
C GLN A 182 -34.55 8.30 16.37
N VAL A 183 -34.68 7.46 15.33
CA VAL A 183 -33.76 7.47 14.18
C VAL A 183 -34.11 8.65 13.28
N THR A 184 -33.20 9.60 13.15
CA THR A 184 -33.39 10.81 12.34
C THR A 184 -32.81 10.68 10.95
N GLY A 185 -31.88 9.75 10.75
CA GLY A 185 -31.30 9.48 9.43
C GLY A 185 -30.52 8.19 9.40
N SER A 186 -30.48 7.56 8.23
CA SER A 186 -29.58 6.45 7.93
C SER A 186 -29.32 6.38 6.44
N GLY A 187 -28.19 5.79 6.06
CA GLY A 187 -27.85 5.60 4.65
C GLY A 187 -26.35 5.68 4.42
N GLN A 188 -25.97 6.11 3.22
CA GLN A 188 -24.57 6.27 2.87
C GLN A 188 -24.04 7.65 3.24
N ILE A 189 -22.81 7.72 3.76
CA ILE A 189 -22.16 8.99 4.09
C ILE A 189 -21.97 9.79 2.79
N PRO A 190 -22.64 10.95 2.62
CA PRO A 190 -22.50 11.77 1.43
C PRO A 190 -21.12 12.46 1.39
N GLY A 191 -20.58 12.70 0.20
CA GLY A 191 -19.34 13.48 0.03
C GLY A 191 -18.06 12.76 0.46
N MET A 192 -18.06 11.42 0.50
CA MET A 192 -16.84 10.65 0.75
C MET A 192 -15.83 10.83 -0.37
N ALA A 193 -14.57 11.07 0.00
CA ALA A 193 -13.47 11.17 -0.94
C ALA A 193 -13.24 9.81 -1.63
N ALA A 194 -12.98 9.82 -2.94
CA ALA A 194 -12.75 8.57 -3.69
C ALA A 194 -11.45 7.87 -3.28
N ILE A 195 -10.44 8.64 -2.91
CA ILE A 195 -9.14 8.17 -2.42
C ILE A 195 -8.73 9.10 -1.28
N VAL A 196 -8.27 8.52 -0.17
CA VAL A 196 -7.75 9.23 0.99
C VAL A 196 -6.29 8.83 1.15
N PRO A 197 -5.31 9.69 0.84
CA PRO A 197 -3.91 9.41 1.14
C PRO A 197 -3.60 9.51 2.64
N GLY A 198 -2.60 8.75 3.08
CA GLY A 198 -2.05 8.81 4.42
C GLY A 198 -0.55 8.59 4.47
N ILE A 199 -0.04 8.52 5.70
CA ILE A 199 1.34 8.16 6.01
C ILE A 199 1.28 7.02 7.02
N SER A 200 2.13 6.01 6.82
CA SER A 200 2.25 4.86 7.71
C SER A 200 3.70 4.64 8.12
N ILE A 201 3.89 4.15 9.34
CA ILE A 201 5.15 3.61 9.84
C ILE A 201 4.86 2.25 10.47
N GLN A 202 5.62 1.23 10.11
CA GLN A 202 5.45 -0.13 10.62
C GLN A 202 6.81 -0.73 11.00
N ALA A 203 6.83 -1.55 12.04
CA ALA A 203 7.94 -2.42 12.37
C ALA A 203 7.46 -3.87 12.42
N ASP A 204 8.31 -4.79 12.01
CA ASP A 204 8.02 -6.23 12.05
C ASP A 204 9.24 -7.06 12.44
N GLY A 205 8.99 -8.15 13.16
CA GLY A 205 10.00 -9.15 13.45
C GLY A 205 10.03 -10.22 12.37
N LEU A 206 11.17 -10.81 12.04
CA LEU A 206 11.31 -11.93 11.12
C LEU A 206 11.84 -13.14 11.86
N PHE A 207 10.98 -14.14 12.07
CA PHE A 207 11.32 -15.38 12.74
C PHE A 207 11.31 -16.54 11.74
N PRO A 208 12.45 -17.17 11.45
CA PRO A 208 12.50 -18.26 10.48
C PRO A 208 11.69 -19.47 10.98
N MET A 209 10.73 -19.92 10.16
CA MET A 209 9.98 -21.14 10.41
C MET A 209 10.68 -22.37 9.80
N LEU A 210 11.55 -22.14 8.81
CA LEU A 210 12.37 -23.15 8.15
C LEU A 210 13.87 -22.83 8.30
N PRO A 211 14.76 -23.85 8.31
CA PRO A 211 16.21 -23.63 8.45
C PRO A 211 16.82 -22.77 7.33
N ASP A 212 16.27 -22.86 6.12
CA ASP A 212 16.69 -22.11 4.94
C ASP A 212 16.15 -20.67 4.88
N ARG A 213 15.30 -20.29 5.85
CA ARG A 213 14.64 -18.98 5.96
C ARG A 213 13.74 -18.63 4.76
N THR A 214 13.31 -19.61 3.97
CA THR A 214 12.35 -19.39 2.89
C THR A 214 10.96 -19.02 3.41
N LEU A 215 10.60 -19.51 4.60
CA LEU A 215 9.36 -19.17 5.29
C LEU A 215 9.66 -18.53 6.64
N MET A 216 9.07 -17.36 6.89
CA MET A 216 9.25 -16.60 8.13
C MET A 216 7.89 -16.20 8.71
N LEU A 217 7.76 -16.28 10.03
CA LEU A 217 6.68 -15.66 10.77
C LEU A 217 7.03 -14.18 11.00
N ASN A 218 6.07 -13.28 10.75
CA ASN A 218 6.28 -11.84 10.91
C ASN A 218 5.23 -11.16 11.80
N PRO A 219 5.41 -11.10 13.13
CA PRO A 219 4.62 -10.20 13.96
C PRO A 219 4.92 -8.75 13.58
N PHE A 220 3.91 -7.90 13.53
CA PHE A 220 4.06 -6.52 13.12
C PHE A 220 3.25 -5.57 14.01
N VAL A 221 3.77 -4.36 14.16
CA VAL A 221 3.09 -3.22 14.79
C VAL A 221 3.26 -2.00 13.91
N GLY A 222 2.27 -1.11 13.87
CA GLY A 222 2.39 0.09 13.06
C GLY A 222 1.44 1.19 13.47
N ILE A 223 1.70 2.38 12.97
CA ILE A 223 0.86 3.56 13.13
C ILE A 223 0.60 4.16 11.75
N ALA A 224 -0.61 4.61 11.51
CA ALA A 224 -1.00 5.27 10.28
C ALA A 224 -1.96 6.41 10.55
N THR A 225 -1.91 7.45 9.74
CA THR A 225 -2.85 8.56 9.79
C THR A 225 -3.09 9.12 8.39
N GLN A 226 -4.27 9.67 8.14
CA GLN A 226 -4.58 10.29 6.86
C GLN A 226 -4.10 11.74 6.82
N ILE A 227 -3.50 12.12 5.69
CA ILE A 227 -3.06 13.50 5.46
C ILE A 227 -4.20 14.37 4.92
N SER A 228 -5.21 13.74 4.33
CA SER A 228 -6.46 14.37 3.89
C SER A 228 -7.66 13.85 4.68
N SER A 229 -8.82 14.52 4.55
CA SER A 229 -10.05 14.03 5.17
C SER A 229 -10.70 12.91 4.34
N TRP A 230 -11.42 12.03 5.04
CA TRP A 230 -12.33 11.04 4.45
C TRP A 230 -13.53 11.67 3.75
N ASN A 231 -13.92 12.88 4.12
CA ASN A 231 -15.12 13.55 3.63
C ASN A 231 -14.77 14.96 3.12
N THR A 232 -15.35 15.39 2.00
CA THR A 232 -15.00 16.67 1.37
C THR A 232 -15.55 17.89 2.11
N GLY A 233 -16.53 17.70 3.01
CA GLY A 233 -17.20 18.77 3.74
C GLY A 233 -16.89 18.82 5.23
N THR A 234 -16.09 17.89 5.75
CA THR A 234 -15.73 17.80 7.17
C THR A 234 -14.26 17.44 7.34
N ALA A 235 -13.71 17.60 8.55
CA ALA A 235 -12.30 17.33 8.84
C ALA A 235 -12.08 15.94 9.47
N ILE A 236 -12.78 14.91 8.99
CA ILE A 236 -12.66 13.53 9.50
C ILE A 236 -11.27 12.99 9.17
N ARG A 237 -10.44 12.79 10.19
CA ARG A 237 -9.12 12.15 10.11
C ARG A 237 -9.00 11.12 11.23
N THR A 238 -8.31 10.02 10.97
CA THR A 238 -8.08 8.98 11.98
C THR A 238 -6.59 8.88 12.33
N LEU A 239 -6.33 8.48 13.56
CA LEU A 239 -5.06 7.89 13.97
C LEU A 239 -5.31 6.40 14.21
N THR A 240 -4.57 5.56 13.50
CA THR A 240 -4.74 4.11 13.51
C THR A 240 -3.48 3.44 14.02
N PHE A 241 -3.61 2.59 15.02
CA PHE A 241 -2.58 1.69 15.52
C PHE A 241 -2.90 0.26 15.07
N ASN A 242 -1.95 -0.38 14.40
CA ASN A 242 -2.09 -1.72 13.84
C ASN A 242 -1.21 -2.69 14.62
N VAL A 243 -1.75 -3.86 14.95
CA VAL A 243 -1.00 -4.99 15.51
C VAL A 243 -1.46 -6.25 14.83
N GLY A 244 -0.52 -7.11 14.45
CA GLY A 244 -0.88 -8.39 13.85
C GLY A 244 0.27 -9.34 13.67
N VAL A 245 -0.02 -10.40 12.94
CA VAL A 245 0.95 -11.43 12.59
C VAL A 245 0.76 -11.80 11.13
N GLY A 246 1.87 -12.06 10.45
CA GLY A 246 1.88 -12.54 9.09
C GLY A 246 2.85 -13.69 8.88
N VAL A 247 2.83 -14.15 7.64
CA VAL A 247 3.82 -15.07 7.09
C VAL A 247 4.46 -14.40 5.88
N ARG A 248 5.78 -14.50 5.80
CA ARG A 248 6.59 -14.01 4.69
C ARG A 248 7.28 -15.20 4.03
N TYR A 249 7.11 -15.30 2.73
CA TYR A 249 7.79 -16.25 1.87
C TYR A 249 8.87 -15.53 1.07
N ARG A 250 10.12 -15.94 1.22
CA ARG A 250 11.28 -15.42 0.48
C ARG A 250 11.61 -16.34 -0.68
N TYR A 251 11.50 -15.79 -1.88
CA TYR A 251 11.95 -16.43 -3.10
C TYR A 251 13.31 -15.86 -3.49
N THR A 252 14.32 -16.72 -3.57
CA THR A 252 15.66 -16.37 -4.06
C THR A 252 15.76 -16.76 -5.52
N ALA A 253 16.14 -15.83 -6.39
CA ALA A 253 16.33 -16.14 -7.80
C ALA A 253 17.47 -17.14 -7.98
N PRO A 254 17.38 -18.08 -8.93
CA PRO A 254 18.49 -18.95 -9.26
C PRO A 254 19.69 -18.09 -9.72
N PRO A 255 20.93 -18.50 -9.41
CA PRO A 255 22.10 -17.78 -9.87
C PRO A 255 22.07 -17.67 -11.40
N PRO A 256 22.50 -16.52 -11.97
CA PRO A 256 22.57 -16.37 -13.41
C PRO A 256 23.44 -17.49 -14.00
N PRO A 257 23.06 -18.06 -15.16
CA PRO A 257 23.87 -19.09 -15.79
C PRO A 257 25.29 -18.55 -16.01
N PRO A 258 26.33 -19.38 -15.79
CA PRO A 258 27.71 -18.94 -15.97
C PRO A 258 27.89 -18.38 -17.36
N GLU A 259 28.56 -17.22 -17.45
CA GLU A 259 28.88 -16.63 -18.74
C GLU A 259 29.68 -17.64 -19.57
N PRO A 260 29.33 -17.89 -20.84
CA PRO A 260 30.09 -18.80 -21.67
C PRO A 260 31.51 -18.26 -21.84
N ILE A 261 32.50 -18.95 -21.27
CA ILE A 261 33.92 -18.69 -21.51
C ILE A 261 34.16 -19.02 -22.99
N ARG A 262 34.31 -17.99 -23.84
CA ARG A 262 34.61 -18.18 -25.27
C ARG A 262 36.11 -18.24 -25.49
N ASP A 263 36.64 -19.46 -25.56
CA ASP A 263 37.98 -19.70 -26.09
C ASP A 263 37.94 -19.48 -27.62
N THR A 264 38.35 -18.29 -28.05
CA THR A 264 38.44 -17.98 -29.48
C THR A 264 39.83 -18.39 -29.97
N THR A 265 39.94 -19.59 -30.53
CA THR A 265 41.16 -20.02 -31.21
C THR A 265 41.21 -19.40 -32.62
N VAL A 266 42.10 -18.44 -32.83
CA VAL A 266 42.30 -17.81 -34.15
C VAL A 266 43.16 -18.72 -35.03
N TYR A 267 42.58 -19.29 -36.10
CA TYR A 267 43.33 -20.02 -37.11
C TYR A 267 43.87 -19.06 -38.16
N ARG A 268 45.19 -19.03 -38.34
CA ARG A 268 45.87 -18.25 -39.38
C ARG A 268 46.06 -19.13 -40.60
N ASP A 269 45.36 -18.81 -41.69
CA ASP A 269 45.64 -19.39 -43.01
C ASP A 269 46.56 -18.43 -43.77
N THR A 270 47.83 -18.81 -43.96
CA THR A 270 48.79 -18.04 -44.75
C THR A 270 49.27 -18.87 -45.93
N ILE A 271 48.99 -18.39 -47.14
CA ILE A 271 49.52 -18.96 -48.38
C ILE A 271 50.91 -18.37 -48.61
N VAL A 272 51.94 -19.21 -48.55
CA VAL A 272 53.32 -18.81 -48.88
C VAL A 272 53.53 -18.91 -50.39
N ILE A 273 53.74 -17.78 -51.06
CA ILE A 273 54.09 -17.75 -52.49
C ILE A 273 55.62 -17.71 -52.58
N LEU A 274 56.22 -18.80 -53.05
CA LEU A 274 57.67 -18.88 -53.29
C LEU A 274 58.01 -18.25 -54.64
N SER A 275 58.66 -17.08 -54.60
CA SER A 275 59.25 -16.42 -55.77
C SER A 275 60.67 -16.96 -56.02
N GLN A 276 61.00 -17.28 -57.27
CA GLN A 276 62.31 -17.82 -57.68
C GLN A 276 63.43 -16.75 -57.79
N ARG A 277 63.23 -15.53 -57.30
CA ARG A 277 64.31 -14.54 -57.16
C ARG A 277 64.69 -14.42 -55.68
N ILE A 278 65.89 -14.90 -55.36
CA ILE A 278 66.50 -14.74 -54.03
C ILE A 278 66.85 -13.26 -53.86
N SER A 279 65.95 -12.54 -53.18
CA SER A 279 66.29 -11.36 -52.39
C SER A 279 65.79 -11.66 -50.99
N ASN A 280 66.69 -11.73 -50.01
CA ASN A 280 66.33 -11.89 -48.61
C ASN A 280 65.73 -10.57 -48.10
N GLU A 281 64.51 -10.22 -48.52
CA GLU A 281 63.70 -9.24 -47.79
C GLU A 281 63.07 -9.97 -46.62
N VAL A 282 63.61 -9.76 -45.42
CA VAL A 282 63.02 -10.23 -44.17
C VAL A 282 61.87 -9.28 -43.83
N VAL A 283 60.64 -9.72 -44.07
CA VAL A 283 59.45 -8.96 -43.68
C VAL A 283 59.05 -9.39 -42.28
N GLU A 284 59.25 -8.51 -41.30
CA GLU A 284 58.89 -8.78 -39.90
C GLU A 284 57.52 -8.18 -39.57
N LEU A 285 56.69 -8.95 -38.86
CA LEU A 285 55.43 -8.47 -38.30
C LEU A 285 55.75 -7.54 -37.13
N MET A 286 55.45 -6.26 -37.29
CA MET A 286 55.71 -5.26 -36.25
C MET A 286 54.62 -5.20 -35.21
N THR A 287 53.36 -5.21 -35.65
CA THR A 287 52.24 -4.96 -34.74
C THR A 287 50.99 -5.62 -35.28
N THR A 288 50.22 -6.21 -34.36
CA THR A 288 48.84 -6.64 -34.59
C THR A 288 47.94 -5.79 -33.70
N THR A 289 46.91 -5.19 -34.28
CA THR A 289 45.86 -4.48 -33.55
C THR A 289 44.54 -5.20 -33.81
N ASN A 290 43.86 -5.59 -32.73
CA ASN A 290 42.56 -6.24 -32.79
C ASN A 290 41.52 -5.22 -32.35
N ASP A 291 40.70 -4.75 -33.28
CA ASP A 291 39.57 -3.89 -32.99
C ASP A 291 38.29 -4.73 -33.05
N GLU A 292 37.56 -4.79 -31.94
CA GLU A 292 36.27 -5.48 -31.87
C GLU A 292 35.14 -4.46 -31.88
N SER A 293 34.13 -4.71 -32.72
CA SER A 293 32.90 -3.91 -32.71
C SER A 293 31.68 -4.83 -32.67
N ARG A 294 30.70 -4.46 -31.84
CA ARG A 294 29.47 -5.23 -31.65
C ARG A 294 28.30 -4.55 -32.34
N SER A 295 27.55 -5.31 -33.14
CA SER A 295 26.28 -4.89 -33.75
C SER A 295 25.24 -5.98 -33.52
N GLY A 296 24.41 -5.82 -32.48
CA GLY A 296 23.45 -6.83 -32.05
C GLY A 296 24.13 -8.11 -31.56
N ASP A 297 23.79 -9.24 -32.18
CA ASP A 297 24.38 -10.56 -31.91
C ASP A 297 25.62 -10.87 -32.76
N THR A 298 26.00 -9.96 -33.67
CA THR A 298 27.19 -10.11 -34.51
C THR A 298 28.35 -9.30 -33.93
N ILE A 299 29.50 -9.96 -33.77
CA ILE A 299 30.77 -9.31 -33.40
C ILE A 299 31.64 -9.29 -34.64
N ASN A 300 32.03 -8.08 -35.06
CA ASN A 300 32.97 -7.87 -36.15
C ASN A 300 34.35 -7.64 -35.54
N VAL A 301 35.27 -8.56 -35.81
CA VAL A 301 36.67 -8.44 -35.40
C VAL A 301 37.47 -7.94 -36.60
N THR A 302 38.06 -6.76 -36.46
CA THR A 302 38.97 -6.19 -37.46
C THR A 302 40.40 -6.37 -36.97
N ILE A 303 41.16 -7.23 -37.64
CA ILE A 303 42.58 -7.44 -37.35
C ILE A 303 43.39 -6.58 -38.32
N ARG A 304 44.13 -5.60 -37.79
CA ARG A 304 45.08 -4.79 -38.57
C ARG A 304 46.49 -5.23 -38.24
N GLN A 305 47.23 -5.62 -39.27
CA GLN A 305 48.64 -6.02 -39.13
C GLN A 305 49.52 -5.05 -39.90
N ARG A 306 50.59 -4.57 -39.25
CA ARG A 306 51.61 -3.74 -39.87
C ARG A 306 52.89 -4.54 -39.99
N TYR A 307 53.44 -4.56 -41.20
CA TYR A 307 54.68 -5.23 -41.52
C TYR A 307 55.74 -4.18 -41.84
N GLN A 308 56.98 -4.43 -41.43
CA GLN A 308 58.14 -3.64 -41.82
C GLN A 308 59.05 -4.50 -42.70
N ARG A 309 59.61 -3.86 -43.72
CA ARG A 309 60.67 -4.39 -44.56
C ARG A 309 62.01 -3.90 -44.04
#